data_AF-A0A842RK68-F1
#
_entry.id   AF-A0A842RK68-F1
#
_cell.length_a   1.000
_cell.length_b   1.000
_cell.length_c   1.000
_cell.angle_alpha   90.00
_cell.angle_beta   90.00
_cell.angle_gamma   90.00
#
_symmetry.space_group_name_H-M   'P 1'
#
loop_
_entity.id
_entity.type
_entity.pdbx_description
1 polymer ?
#
loop_
_entity_poly.entity_id
_entity_poly.type
_entity_poly.pdbx_seq_one_letter_code
_entity_poly.pdbx_strand_id
1 'polypeptide(L)'
;MVSKTISVSEEVYDLLKRMQLPNESLEETIARLCRAYTAGHLKNWLETTKGWEDMTEEEFHEFSKVLEKFRVNFQPFKEDE
;
A
#
# COMPACT_ATOMS: atom_id res chain seq x y z
N MET A 1 6.15 18.70 -10.01
CA MET A 1 6.21 17.24 -9.77
C MET A 1 7.06 16.64 -10.85
N VAL A 2 8.08 15.85 -10.49
CA VAL A 2 8.90 15.14 -11.48
C VAL A 2 8.04 14.01 -12.07
N SER A 3 7.65 14.12 -13.33
CA SER A 3 6.91 13.03 -14.00
C SER A 3 7.90 12.00 -14.54
N LYS A 4 7.82 10.77 -14.05
CA LYS A 4 8.55 9.63 -14.62
C LYS A 4 7.57 8.82 -15.49
N THR A 5 8.02 8.39 -16.67
CA THR A 5 7.20 7.54 -17.56
C THR A 5 7.56 6.09 -17.29
N ILE A 6 6.55 5.23 -17.13
CA ILE A 6 6.70 3.78 -17.02
C ILE A 6 6.00 3.10 -18.20
N SER A 7 6.55 1.98 -18.66
CA SER A 7 5.89 1.12 -19.65
C SER A 7 5.31 -0.10 -18.94
N VAL A 8 4.07 -0.44 -19.27
CA VAL A 8 3.37 -1.64 -18.77
C VAL A 8 2.80 -2.41 -19.95
N SER A 9 2.51 -3.70 -19.76
CA SER A 9 1.78 -4.47 -20.77
C SER A 9 0.35 -3.94 -20.91
N GLU A 10 -0.24 -4.16 -22.08
CA GLU A 10 -1.63 -3.78 -22.38
C GLU A 10 -2.61 -4.45 -21.41
N GLU A 11 -2.38 -5.72 -21.07
CA GLU A 11 -3.17 -6.46 -20.08
C GLU A 11 -3.16 -5.78 -18.69
N VAL A 12 -2.00 -5.31 -18.23
CA VAL A 12 -1.88 -4.61 -16.95
C VAL A 12 -2.56 -3.25 -17.01
N TYR A 13 -2.43 -2.53 -18.12
CA TYR A 13 -3.12 -1.25 -18.32
C TYR A 13 -4.64 -1.43 -18.24
N ASP A 14 -5.18 -2.43 -18.94
CA ASP A 14 -6.62 -2.72 -18.95
C ASP A 14 -7.14 -3.11 -17.57
N LEU A 15 -6.36 -3.88 -16.81
CA LEU A 15 -6.68 -4.22 -15.43
C LEU A 15 -6.76 -2.97 -14.56
N LEU A 16 -5.74 -2.10 -14.61
CA LEU A 16 -5.72 -0.84 -13.86
C LEU A 16 -6.90 0.06 -14.22
N LYS A 17 -7.24 0.13 -15.51
CA LYS A 17 -8.43 0.84 -16.03
C LYS A 17 -9.74 0.33 -15.44
N ARG A 18 -9.90 -0.99 -15.27
CA ARG A 18 -11.10 -1.58 -14.65
C ARG A 18 -11.17 -1.35 -13.15
N MET A 19 -10.03 -1.13 -12.50
CA MET A 19 -9.93 -0.88 -11.06
C MET A 19 -10.00 0.60 -10.69
N GLN A 20 -10.05 1.49 -11.68
CA GLN A 20 -10.15 2.95 -11.52
C GLN A 20 -11.54 3.34 -11.02
N LEU A 21 -11.60 4.16 -9.96
CA LEU A 21 -12.86 4.68 -9.43
C LEU A 21 -13.33 5.91 -10.22
N PRO A 22 -14.64 6.26 -10.16
CA PRO A 22 -15.14 7.49 -10.78
C PRO A 22 -14.38 8.71 -10.24
N ASN A 23 -13.95 9.60 -11.14
CA ASN A 23 -13.18 10.81 -10.85
C ASN A 23 -11.76 10.58 -10.31
N GLU A 24 -11.22 9.37 -10.39
CA GLU A 24 -9.84 9.05 -10.04
C GLU A 24 -8.97 9.02 -11.30
N SER A 25 -7.76 9.56 -11.25
CA SER A 25 -6.74 9.38 -12.29
C SER A 25 -6.09 8.00 -12.21
N LEU A 26 -5.41 7.57 -13.28
CA LEU A 26 -4.72 6.28 -13.29
C LEU A 26 -3.56 6.26 -12.27
N GLU A 27 -2.91 7.40 -12.07
CA GLU A 27 -1.86 7.58 -11.07
C GLU A 27 -2.40 7.39 -9.64
N GLU A 28 -3.53 8.03 -9.32
CA GLU A 28 -4.21 7.88 -8.02
C GLU A 28 -4.66 6.43 -7.79
N THR A 29 -5.14 5.76 -8.85
CA THR A 29 -5.50 4.33 -8.82
C THR A 29 -4.31 3.47 -8.42
N ILE A 30 -3.16 3.66 -9.07
CA ILE A 30 -1.93 2.93 -8.76
C ILE A 30 -1.49 3.20 -7.32
N ALA A 31 -1.47 4.47 -6.89
CA ALA A 31 -1.09 4.85 -5.54
C ALA A 31 -1.99 4.20 -4.48
N ARG A 32 -3.32 4.19 -4.70
CA ARG A 32 -4.29 3.54 -3.82
C ARG A 32 -4.07 2.03 -3.72
N LEU A 33 -3.88 1.36 -4.86
CA LEU A 33 -3.66 -0.08 -4.92
C LEU A 33 -2.34 -0.47 -4.23
N CYS A 34 -1.27 0.27 -4.48
CA CYS A 34 0.01 0.05 -3.81
C CYS A 34 -0.12 0.25 -2.30
N ARG A 35 -0.75 1.34 -1.83
CA ARG A 35 -0.97 1.57 -0.39
C ARG A 35 -1.75 0.44 0.29
N ALA A 36 -2.78 -0.09 -0.38
CA ALA A 36 -3.57 -1.21 0.12
C ALA A 36 -2.75 -2.51 0.18
N TYR A 37 -1.93 -2.77 -0.84
CA TYR A 37 -1.06 -3.94 -0.91
C TYR A 37 0.00 -3.94 0.20
N THR A 38 0.66 -2.80 0.48
CA THR A 38 1.69 -2.72 1.52
C THR A 38 1.14 -2.99 2.92
N ALA A 39 -0.04 -2.43 3.24
CA ALA A 39 -0.67 -2.62 4.54
C ALA A 39 -1.15 -4.07 4.76
N GLY A 40 -1.78 -4.68 3.75
CA GLY A 40 -2.22 -6.08 3.81
C GLY A 40 -1.05 -7.06 3.87
N HIS A 41 0.04 -6.79 3.14
CA HIS A 41 1.23 -7.64 3.17
C HIS A 41 1.98 -7.54 4.49
N LEU A 42 2.10 -6.35 5.09
CA LEU A 42 2.68 -6.17 6.43
C LEU A 42 1.88 -6.90 7.51
N LYS A 43 0.55 -6.86 7.43
CA LYS A 43 -0.32 -7.62 8.34
C LYS A 43 -0.10 -9.13 8.20
N ASN A 44 -0.11 -9.65 6.98
CA ASN A 44 0.13 -11.07 6.73
C ASN A 44 1.54 -11.51 7.13
N TRP A 45 2.55 -10.67 6.91
CA TRP A 45 3.93 -10.92 7.35
C TRP A 45 4.01 -11.02 8.88
N LEU A 46 3.33 -10.13 9.60
CA LEU A 46 3.28 -10.18 11.06
C LEU A 46 2.61 -11.47 11.57
N GLU A 47 1.47 -11.84 11.00
CA GLU A 47 0.73 -13.06 11.36
C GLU A 47 1.51 -14.36 11.09
N THR A 48 2.49 -14.33 10.19
CA THR A 48 3.26 -15.52 9.75
C THR A 48 4.69 -15.58 10.27
N THR A 49 5.17 -14.53 10.96
CA THR A 49 6.54 -14.45 11.45
C THR A 49 6.64 -14.96 12.88
N LYS A 50 7.37 -16.07 13.07
CA LYS A 50 7.59 -16.74 14.38
C LYS A 50 8.22 -15.87 15.48
N GLY A 51 8.76 -14.71 15.15
CA GLY A 51 9.41 -13.80 16.10
C GLY A 51 8.47 -12.88 16.88
N TRP A 52 7.16 -13.02 16.68
CA TRP A 52 6.12 -12.18 17.29
C TRP A 52 5.03 -13.01 17.98
N GLU A 53 5.31 -14.29 18.25
CA GLU A 53 4.38 -15.25 18.89
C GLU A 53 4.09 -14.90 20.36
N ASP A 54 4.96 -14.11 20.99
CA ASP A 54 4.85 -13.59 22.35
C ASP A 54 4.08 -12.27 22.45
N MET A 55 3.66 -11.70 21.32
CA MET A 55 2.89 -10.47 21.27
C MET A 55 1.51 -10.68 21.90
N THR A 56 1.17 -9.81 22.84
CA THR A 56 -0.15 -9.77 23.46
C THR A 56 -1.21 -9.20 22.50
N GLU A 57 -2.48 -9.50 22.76
CA GLU A 57 -3.60 -9.01 21.94
C GLU A 57 -3.68 -7.47 21.94
N GLU A 58 -3.27 -6.83 23.03
CA GLU A 58 -3.19 -5.37 23.17
C GLU A 58 -2.11 -4.77 22.25
N GLU A 59 -0.91 -5.36 22.24
CA GLU A 59 0.19 -4.94 21.37
C GLU A 59 -0.16 -5.13 19.88
N PHE A 60 -0.84 -6.22 19.55
CA PHE A 60 -1.34 -6.46 18.19
C PHE A 60 -2.35 -5.39 17.75
N HIS A 61 -3.24 -4.98 18.67
CA HIS A 61 -4.25 -3.96 18.39
C HIS A 61 -3.63 -2.57 18.22
N GLU A 62 -2.62 -2.23 19.03
CA GLU A 62 -1.85 -0.98 18.86
C GLU A 62 -1.09 -0.97 17.53
N PHE A 63 -0.41 -2.07 17.19
CA PHE A 63 0.30 -2.18 15.93
C PHE A 63 -0.65 -2.08 14.71
N SER A 64 -1.82 -2.71 14.78
CA SER A 64 -2.86 -2.61 13.75
C SER A 64 -3.33 -1.16 13.55
N LYS A 65 -3.47 -0.39 14.64
CA LYS A 65 -3.76 1.05 14.56
C LYS A 65 -2.62 1.83 13.93
N VAL A 66 -1.38 1.46 14.20
CA VAL A 66 -0.18 2.07 13.58
C VAL A 66 -0.14 1.75 12.09
N LEU A 67 -0.43 0.53 11.66
CA LEU A 67 -0.53 0.15 10.25
C LEU A 67 -1.64 0.90 9.53
N GLU A 68 -2.80 1.09 10.14
CA GLU A 68 -3.87 1.91 9.58
C GLU A 68 -3.47 3.39 9.47
N LYS A 69 -2.78 3.94 10.47
CA LYS A 69 -2.19 5.28 10.38
C LYS A 69 -1.14 5.38 9.28
N PHE A 70 -0.29 4.37 9.13
CA PHE A 70 0.71 4.29 8.07
C PHE A 70 0.04 4.24 6.69
N ARG A 71 -1.00 3.43 6.52
CA ARG A 71 -1.81 3.35 5.30
C ARG A 71 -2.38 4.71 4.90
N VAL A 72 -2.83 5.52 5.86
CA VAL A 72 -3.36 6.87 5.64
C VAL A 72 -2.25 7.90 5.38
N ASN A 73 -1.10 7.77 6.07
CA ASN A 73 -0.01 8.75 6.05
C ASN A 73 1.14 8.41 5.10
N PHE A 74 1.06 7.32 4.34
CA PHE A 74 2.11 6.91 3.41
C PHE A 74 2.29 7.96 2.31
N GLN A 75 3.29 8.82 2.49
CA GLN A 75 3.83 9.67 1.44
C GLN A 75 4.84 8.83 0.64
N PRO A 76 4.63 8.64 -0.67
CA PRO A 76 5.66 8.02 -1.50
C PRO A 76 6.97 8.82 -1.36
N PHE A 77 8.09 8.11 -1.24
CA PHE A 77 9.43 8.66 -1.06
C PHE A 77 9.63 9.95 -1.86
N LYS A 78 9.91 11.05 -1.17
CA LYS A 78 10.56 12.20 -1.78
C LYS A 78 12.03 11.82 -1.92
N GLU A 79 12.51 11.65 -3.16
CA GLU A 79 13.94 11.63 -3.44
C GLU A 79 14.49 13.01 -3.01
N ASP A 80 15.35 13.04 -1.99
CA ASP A 80 16.13 14.22 -1.63
C ASP A 80 17.12 14.52 -2.77
N GLU A 81 17.21 15.80 -3.15
CA GLU A 81 18.07 16.36 -4.22
C GLU A 81 19.56 16.05 -4.06
#